data_AF-A0A3E2CP06-F1
#
_entry.id   AF-A0A3E2CP06-F1
#
_cell.length_a   1.000
_cell.length_b   1.000
_cell.length_c   1.000
_cell.angle_alpha   90.00
_cell.angle_beta   90.00
_cell.angle_gamma   90.00
#
_symmetry.space_group_name_H-M   'P 1'
#
loop_
_entity.id
_entity.type
_entity.pdbx_description
1 polymer ?
#
loop_
_entity_poly.entity_id
_entity_poly.type
_entity_poly.pdbx_seq_one_letter_code
_entity_poly.pdbx_strand_id
1 'polypeptide(L)'
;MGELQEDIKGSNRLGCEISEDSQNPLLPILSMCKWHHPNEDMSILHRAYDRAVKQHTGQRRKSGEPYIIHPLAVAQILADLGM
;
A
#
# COMPACT_ATOMS: atom_id res chain seq x y z
N MET A 1 -18.10 -29.26 3.32
CA MET A 1 -16.89 -29.23 4.16
C MET A 1 -16.00 -28.16 3.56
N GLY A 2 -15.84 -27.06 4.30
CA GLY A 2 -15.45 -25.75 3.78
C GLY A 2 -14.05 -25.71 3.18
N GLU A 3 -13.95 -24.98 2.07
CA GLU A 3 -12.74 -24.71 1.33
C GLU A 3 -11.75 -23.92 2.19
N LEU A 4 -10.48 -24.27 2.01
CA LEU A 4 -9.34 -23.79 2.76
C LEU A 4 -9.20 -22.28 2.58
N GLN A 5 -9.39 -21.54 3.68
CA GLN A 5 -8.96 -20.15 3.82
C GLN A 5 -7.43 -20.14 3.70
N GLU A 6 -6.91 -19.90 2.49
CA GLU A 6 -5.48 -19.69 2.28
C GLU A 6 -5.02 -18.46 3.07
N ASP A 7 -4.32 -18.75 4.16
CA ASP A 7 -3.33 -17.95 4.87
C ASP A 7 -3.29 -16.45 4.51
N ILE A 8 -4.06 -15.67 5.27
CA ILE A 8 -3.89 -14.23 5.41
C ILE A 8 -2.49 -13.98 5.99
N LYS A 9 -1.46 -13.89 5.13
CA LYS A 9 -0.12 -13.45 5.50
C LYS A 9 -0.13 -11.94 5.72
N GLY A 10 -0.77 -11.52 6.80
CA GLY A 10 -0.61 -10.20 7.38
C GLY A 10 0.75 -10.09 8.08
N SER A 11 1.45 -8.99 7.77
CA SER A 11 2.21 -8.21 8.75
C SER A 11 3.59 -8.69 9.22
N ASN A 12 4.47 -9.17 8.33
CA ASN A 12 5.88 -9.31 8.72
C ASN A 12 6.94 -8.98 7.65
N ARG A 13 6.70 -8.01 6.77
CA ARG A 13 7.76 -7.45 5.90
C ARG A 13 7.77 -5.93 5.92
N LEU A 14 8.21 -5.35 7.03
CA LEU A 14 8.64 -3.96 7.07
C LEU A 14 10.10 -3.90 6.63
N GLY A 15 10.33 -3.72 5.33
CA GLY A 15 11.66 -3.46 4.77
C GLY A 15 11.84 -4.09 3.39
N CYS A 16 11.98 -3.22 2.39
CA CYS A 16 11.92 -3.48 0.93
C CYS A 16 10.54 -3.93 0.44
N GLU A 17 10.16 -3.50 -0.76
CA GLU A 17 9.04 -4.06 -1.55
C GLU A 17 7.64 -4.01 -0.92
N ILE A 18 7.08 -2.79 -0.82
CA ILE A 18 5.63 -2.54 -0.62
C ILE A 18 4.77 -3.30 -1.65
N SER A 19 5.36 -3.69 -2.78
CA SER A 19 4.84 -4.60 -3.79
C SER A 19 6.01 -5.40 -4.38
N GLU A 20 5.80 -6.68 -4.68
CA GLU A 20 6.72 -7.49 -5.50
C GLU A 20 6.86 -6.90 -6.92
N ASP A 21 5.88 -6.09 -7.35
CA ASP A 21 5.91 -5.31 -8.57
C ASP A 21 6.28 -3.85 -8.29
N SER A 22 7.52 -3.49 -8.63
CA SER A 22 8.04 -2.13 -8.54
C SER A 22 7.26 -1.11 -9.39
N GLN A 23 6.50 -1.56 -10.39
CA GLN A 23 5.68 -0.68 -11.22
C GLN A 23 4.32 -0.37 -10.60
N ASN A 24 3.87 -1.15 -9.61
CA ASN A 24 2.52 -1.02 -9.06
C ASN A 24 2.49 -1.09 -7.52
N PRO A 25 3.08 -0.11 -6.80
CA PRO A 25 3.14 -0.12 -5.34
C PRO A 25 1.79 0.19 -4.66
N LEU A 26 0.77 0.64 -5.41
CA LEU A 26 -0.55 0.97 -4.88
C LEU A 26 -1.51 -0.23 -4.84
N LEU A 27 -1.29 -1.25 -5.67
CA LEU A 27 -2.20 -2.41 -5.80
C LEU A 27 -2.45 -3.15 -4.48
N PRO A 28 -1.45 -3.42 -3.63
CA PRO A 28 -1.66 -4.12 -2.37
C PRO A 28 -2.58 -3.35 -1.42
N ILE A 29 -2.41 -2.02 -1.35
CA ILE A 29 -3.22 -1.12 -0.53
C ILE A 29 -4.67 -1.12 -1.03
N LEU A 30 -4.87 -0.96 -2.35
CA LEU A 30 -6.20 -1.00 -2.97
C LEU A 30 -6.93 -2.33 -2.71
N SER A 31 -6.20 -3.44 -2.79
CA SER A 31 -6.76 -4.77 -2.56
C SER A 31 -7.28 -4.90 -1.14
N MET A 32 -6.50 -4.44 -0.17
CA MET A 32 -6.87 -4.51 1.25
C MET A 32 -8.03 -3.55 1.58
N CYS A 33 -7.97 -2.30 1.13
CA CYS A 33 -9.07 -1.36 1.29
C CYS A 33 -10.37 -1.88 0.68
N LYS A 34 -10.32 -2.51 -0.52
CA LYS A 34 -11.51 -3.09 -1.16
C LYS A 34 -12.02 -4.32 -0.45
N TRP A 35 -11.15 -5.09 0.21
CA TRP A 35 -11.57 -6.23 1.03
C TRP A 35 -12.35 -5.77 2.27
N HIS A 36 -11.86 -4.73 2.96
CA HIS A 36 -12.53 -4.16 4.13
C HIS A 36 -13.78 -3.32 3.77
N HIS A 37 -13.72 -2.58 2.66
CA HIS A 37 -14.72 -1.60 2.23
C HIS A 37 -15.12 -1.81 0.76
N PRO A 38 -15.85 -2.90 0.43
CA PRO A 38 -16.11 -3.31 -0.95
C PRO A 38 -16.96 -2.32 -1.77
N ASN A 39 -17.70 -1.44 -1.11
CA ASN A 39 -18.60 -0.47 -1.73
C ASN A 39 -18.02 0.96 -1.76
N GLU A 40 -16.80 1.16 -1.28
CA GLU A 40 -16.16 2.48 -1.28
C GLU A 40 -15.54 2.85 -2.62
N ASP A 41 -15.47 4.16 -2.88
CA ASP A 41 -14.83 4.69 -4.07
C ASP A 41 -13.30 4.73 -3.92
N MET A 42 -12.63 3.75 -4.54
CA MET A 42 -11.17 3.65 -4.56
C MET A 42 -10.48 4.72 -5.43
N SER A 43 -11.22 5.53 -6.19
CA SER A 43 -10.64 6.60 -7.02
C SER A 43 -9.88 7.64 -6.20
N ILE A 44 -10.26 7.84 -4.93
CA ILE A 44 -9.59 8.77 -4.02
C ILE A 44 -8.15 8.32 -3.72
N LEU A 45 -7.91 7.01 -3.59
CA LEU A 45 -6.59 6.45 -3.31
C LEU A 45 -5.65 6.65 -4.50
N HIS A 46 -6.13 6.47 -5.74
CA HIS A 46 -5.35 6.78 -6.94
C HIS A 46 -4.94 8.26 -6.99
N ARG A 47 -5.88 9.17 -6.73
CA ARG A 47 -5.61 10.62 -6.72
C ARG A 47 -4.63 11.01 -5.60
N ALA A 48 -4.76 10.39 -4.43
CA ALA A 48 -3.84 10.60 -3.31
C ALA A 48 -2.42 10.11 -3.64
N TYR A 49 -2.32 8.94 -4.27
CA TYR A 49 -1.08 8.37 -4.76
C TYR A 49 -0.39 9.28 -5.77
N ASP A 50 -1.08 9.73 -6.81
CA ASP A 50 -0.53 10.63 -7.84
C ASP A 50 -0.01 11.93 -7.22
N ARG A 51 -0.73 12.47 -6.24
CA ARG A 51 -0.29 13.66 -5.51
C ARG A 51 0.96 13.37 -4.69
N ALA A 52 1.02 12.25 -3.97
CA ALA A 52 2.17 11.85 -3.18
C ALA A 52 3.42 11.65 -4.06
N VAL A 53 3.27 10.99 -5.23
CA VAL A 53 4.34 10.84 -6.22
C VAL A 53 4.88 12.19 -6.66
N LYS A 54 4.00 13.10 -7.08
CA LYS A 54 4.41 14.43 -7.54
C LYS A 54 5.12 15.22 -6.44
N GLN A 55 4.59 15.21 -5.23
CA GLN A 55 5.15 15.98 -4.12
C GLN A 55 6.48 15.42 -3.61
N HIS A 56 6.64 14.10 -3.59
CA HIS A 56 7.87 13.45 -3.12
C HIS A 56 8.88 13.16 -4.24
N THR A 57 8.63 13.63 -5.48
CA THR A 57 9.59 13.51 -6.57
C THR A 57 10.90 14.21 -6.20
N GLY A 58 12.02 13.50 -6.37
CA GLY A 58 13.36 14.00 -6.01
C GLY A 58 13.67 14.00 -4.51
N GLN A 59 12.70 13.75 -3.64
CA GLN A 59 12.93 13.67 -2.19
C GLN A 59 13.52 12.32 -1.81
N ARG A 60 14.54 12.36 -0.94
CA ARG A 60 15.29 11.18 -0.48
C ARG A 60 15.29 11.12 1.05
N ARG A 61 15.25 9.92 1.61
CA ARG A 61 15.46 9.68 3.05
C ARG A 61 16.95 9.80 3.37
N LYS A 62 17.29 9.85 4.67
CA LYS A 62 18.70 9.76 5.12
C LYS A 62 19.39 8.47 4.64
N SER A 63 18.64 7.39 4.43
CA SER A 63 19.12 6.12 3.87
C SER A 63 19.45 6.18 2.37
N GLY A 64 19.04 7.23 1.65
CA GLY A 64 19.19 7.34 0.19
C GLY A 64 18.01 6.79 -0.61
N GLU A 65 17.02 6.18 0.03
CA GLU A 65 15.82 5.68 -0.64
C GLU A 65 14.85 6.83 -1.02
N PRO A 66 14.03 6.65 -2.07
CA PRO A 66 12.93 7.56 -2.37
C PRO A 66 12.00 7.78 -1.16
N TYR A 67 11.68 9.03 -0.85
CA TYR A 67 10.89 9.35 0.35
C TYR A 67 9.48 8.76 0.32
N ILE A 68 8.88 8.65 -0.86
CA ILE A 68 7.51 8.13 -1.08
C ILE A 68 7.28 6.73 -0.49
N ILE A 69 8.34 5.92 -0.35
CA ILE A 69 8.26 4.58 0.24
C ILE A 69 7.67 4.64 1.65
N HIS A 70 8.03 5.65 2.44
CA HIS A 70 7.55 5.74 3.83
C HIS A 70 6.03 5.99 3.92
N PRO A 71 5.45 7.03 3.26
CA PRO A 71 3.99 7.20 3.22
C PRO A 71 3.21 5.98 2.71
N LEU A 72 3.74 5.27 1.71
CA LEU A 72 3.08 4.07 1.17
C LEU A 72 3.09 2.91 2.16
N ALA A 73 4.20 2.70 2.87
CA ALA A 73 4.27 1.70 3.93
C ALA A 73 3.29 2.01 5.07
N VAL A 74 3.14 3.28 5.44
CA VAL A 74 2.13 3.70 6.44
C VAL A 74 0.72 3.42 5.92
N ALA A 75 0.41 3.78 4.67
CA ALA A 75 -0.90 3.52 4.08
C ALA A 75 -1.23 2.02 4.02
N GLN A 76 -0.26 1.15 3.73
CA GLN A 76 -0.46 -0.30 3.79
C GLN A 76 -0.83 -0.77 5.21
N ILE A 77 -0.12 -0.31 6.24
CA ILE A 77 -0.44 -0.66 7.63
C ILE A 77 -1.87 -0.23 7.99
N LEU A 78 -2.29 0.96 7.56
CA LEU A 78 -3.66 1.44 7.83
C LEU A 78 -4.70 0.57 7.10
N ALA A 79 -4.45 0.23 5.84
CA ALA A 79 -5.33 -0.63 5.07
C ALA A 79 -5.46 -2.02 5.70
N ASP A 80 -4.35 -2.61 6.19
CA ASP A 80 -4.33 -3.89 6.90
C ASP A 80 -5.13 -3.86 8.22
N LEU A 81 -5.33 -2.66 8.81
CA LEU A 81 -6.15 -2.44 10.00
C LEU A 81 -7.62 -2.16 9.65
N GLY A 82 -7.97 -2.10 8.36
CA GLY A 82 -9.32 -1.79 7.88
C GLY A 82 -9.72 -0.32 8.02
N MET A 83 -8.75 0.60 8.06
CA MET A 83 -8.99 2.05 8.04
C MET A 83 -9.02 2.63 6.64
#